data_AF-A0A925VB21-F1
#
_entry.id   AF-A0A925VB21-F1
#
_cell.length_a   1.000
_cell.length_b   1.000
_cell.length_c   1.000
_cell.angle_alpha   90.00
_cell.angle_beta   90.00
_cell.angle_gamma   90.00
#
_symmetry.space_group_name_H-M   'P 1'
#
loop_
_entity.id
_entity.type
_entity.pdbx_description
1 polymer ?
#
loop_
_entity_poly.entity_id
_entity_poly.type
_entity_poly.pdbx_seq_one_letter_code
_entity_poly.pdbx_strand_id
1 'polypeptide(L)'
;MRVRSIGCGIALGMLLGFAACDDDDDTMPSSCTVEDNLTIYERRIRPLFEDDHPSTCNECHLSGIELARYAQVDECQTMACMVEEGIVDLHDPEGSVVLDWIMRGTPDSELITAEVMQSEHDGMLEWIRFHRSCNRWVCEDYDDPCGAGPHAGSCEVPKSGHDLPPREFEDPGDCSDKTLETAFDELVYSWRGRCNPCHYDSFVGTPDDDAPRWIAIGDCNAGSLATLRNVEREGYLDAGDPANSLLLLKPLAVSAGGVPHEGSDKFIDTNDSAYQDFLRFIERWAACQDTAG
;
A
#
# COMPACT_ATOMS: atom_id res chain seq x y z
N MET A 1 27.65 58.73 25.35
CA MET A 1 28.96 58.05 25.47
C MET A 1 29.05 57.02 24.34
N ARG A 2 30.09 57.14 23.49
CA ARG A 2 30.58 56.20 22.43
C ARG A 2 29.52 55.77 21.41
N VAL A 3 29.39 56.34 20.20
CA VAL A 3 30.35 56.55 19.09
C VAL A 3 31.21 55.31 18.77
N ARG A 4 30.85 54.62 17.68
CA ARG A 4 31.80 53.98 16.77
C ARG A 4 31.48 54.42 15.35
N SER A 5 32.41 55.18 14.79
CA SER A 5 32.45 55.70 13.45
C SER A 5 32.74 54.58 12.45
N ILE A 6 32.05 54.59 11.31
CA ILE A 6 32.50 53.91 10.09
C ILE A 6 32.59 55.00 9.02
N GLY A 7 33.82 55.41 8.72
CA GLY A 7 34.14 56.03 7.45
C GLY A 7 34.56 54.93 6.49
N CYS A 8 33.92 54.85 5.33
CA CYS A 8 34.49 54.20 4.17
C CYS A 8 34.35 55.16 2.99
N GLY A 9 35.48 55.48 2.39
CA GLY A 9 35.60 56.44 1.31
C GLY A 9 35.04 55.93 -0.02
N ILE A 10 34.81 56.92 -0.88
CA ILE A 10 34.34 56.83 -2.26
C ILE A 10 35.29 55.96 -3.11
N ALA A 11 34.73 55.05 -3.90
CA ALA A 11 35.30 54.64 -5.17
C ALA A 11 34.17 54.44 -6.19
N LEU A 12 33.99 55.48 -7.01
CA LEU A 12 33.18 55.51 -8.22
C LEU A 12 33.88 54.62 -9.26
N GLY A 13 33.27 53.50 -9.63
CA GLY A 13 33.81 52.54 -10.60
C GLY A 13 32.68 51.74 -11.24
N MET A 14 32.47 52.01 -12.52
CA MET A 14 31.45 51.43 -13.41
C MET A 14 31.52 49.90 -13.53
N LEU A 15 30.36 49.33 -13.90
CA LEU A 15 30.10 47.97 -14.38
C LEU A 15 29.96 46.89 -13.30
N LEU A 16 28.86 46.96 -12.54
CA LEU A 16 28.21 45.78 -11.99
C LEU A 16 27.34 45.17 -13.10
N GLY A 17 27.79 44.06 -13.66
CA GLY A 17 26.87 43.09 -14.25
C GLY A 17 25.96 42.60 -13.14
N PHE A 18 24.68 42.93 -13.24
CA PHE A 18 23.67 42.27 -12.44
C PHE A 18 23.67 40.81 -12.88
N ALA A 19 24.16 39.91 -12.02
CA ALA A 19 23.71 38.54 -12.06
C ALA A 19 22.23 38.61 -11.66
N ALA A 20 21.35 38.70 -12.66
CA ALA A 20 19.97 38.29 -12.49
C ALA A 20 20.04 36.81 -12.10
N CYS A 21 19.63 36.48 -10.88
CA CYS A 21 19.13 35.14 -10.64
C CYS A 21 17.88 35.04 -11.53
N ASP A 22 17.96 34.25 -12.58
CA ASP A 22 16.80 33.92 -13.42
C ASP A 22 15.73 33.30 -12.51
N ASP A 23 14.70 34.07 -12.20
CA ASP A 23 13.40 33.59 -11.68
C ASP A 23 12.62 32.90 -12.82
N ASP A 24 13.24 31.96 -13.56
CA ASP A 24 12.63 31.30 -14.73
C ASP A 24 11.89 29.99 -14.39
N ASP A 25 11.66 29.68 -13.10
CA ASP A 25 11.11 28.38 -12.70
C ASP A 25 9.63 28.41 -12.27
N ASP A 26 8.89 29.46 -12.64
CA ASP A 26 7.46 29.63 -12.29
C ASP A 26 6.53 29.73 -13.51
N THR A 27 7.05 29.54 -14.73
CA THR A 27 6.20 29.49 -15.93
C THR A 27 5.69 28.07 -16.18
N MET A 28 4.38 27.94 -16.33
CA MET A 28 3.71 26.68 -16.64
C MET A 28 4.17 26.15 -18.01
N PRO A 29 4.70 24.91 -18.10
CA PRO A 29 5.03 24.30 -19.38
C PRO A 29 3.79 24.21 -20.26
N SER A 30 3.94 24.43 -21.57
CA SER A 30 2.81 24.34 -22.52
C SER A 30 2.21 22.92 -22.61
N SER A 31 2.90 21.91 -22.10
CA SER A 31 2.44 20.52 -21.99
C SER A 31 1.65 20.24 -20.72
N CYS A 32 1.57 21.19 -19.79
CA CYS A 32 0.82 21.06 -18.55
C CYS A 32 -0.49 21.84 -18.68
N THR A 33 -1.48 21.23 -19.31
CA THR A 33 -2.83 21.81 -19.45
C THR A 33 -3.85 20.96 -18.70
N VAL A 34 -4.91 21.61 -18.21
CA VAL A 34 -6.03 20.92 -17.55
C VAL A 34 -6.72 20.00 -18.55
N GLU A 35 -6.82 20.41 -19.82
CA GLU A 35 -7.40 19.62 -20.90
C GLU A 35 -6.60 18.34 -21.19
N ASP A 36 -5.27 18.40 -21.16
CA ASP A 36 -4.43 17.20 -21.33
C ASP A 36 -4.64 16.22 -20.18
N ASN A 37 -4.72 16.73 -18.93
CA ASN A 37 -5.02 15.90 -17.76
C ASN A 37 -6.35 15.16 -17.88
N LEU A 38 -7.42 15.92 -18.14
CA LEU A 38 -8.78 15.40 -18.29
C LEU A 38 -8.86 14.40 -19.44
N THR A 39 -8.17 14.66 -20.56
CA THR A 39 -8.16 13.75 -21.70
C THR A 39 -7.56 12.38 -21.36
N ILE A 40 -6.46 12.35 -20.60
CA ILE A 40 -5.86 11.10 -20.13
C ILE A 40 -6.84 10.42 -19.16
N TYR A 41 -7.32 11.15 -18.15
CA TYR A 41 -8.21 10.62 -17.12
C TYR A 41 -9.49 10.01 -17.70
N GLU A 42 -10.26 10.77 -18.48
CA GLU A 42 -11.55 10.32 -19.01
C GLU A 42 -11.45 9.12 -19.94
N ARG A 43 -10.33 9.01 -20.69
CA ARG A 43 -10.14 7.98 -21.69
C ARG A 43 -9.48 6.72 -21.14
N ARG A 44 -8.55 6.86 -20.21
CA ARG A 44 -7.65 5.78 -19.78
C ARG A 44 -7.89 5.35 -18.34
N ILE A 45 -8.36 6.25 -17.48
CA ILE A 45 -8.40 6.03 -16.03
C ILE A 45 -9.83 5.84 -15.53
N ARG A 46 -10.75 6.76 -15.87
CA ARG A 46 -12.15 6.68 -15.44
C ARG A 46 -12.80 5.31 -15.73
N PRO A 47 -12.61 4.67 -16.90
CA PRO A 47 -13.18 3.34 -17.15
C PRO A 47 -12.66 2.24 -16.21
N LEU A 48 -11.51 2.43 -15.55
CA LEU A 48 -10.95 1.47 -14.58
C LEU A 48 -11.64 1.57 -13.21
N PHE A 49 -12.32 2.70 -12.94
CA PHE A 49 -13.04 2.97 -11.70
C PHE A 49 -14.55 2.68 -11.81
N GLU A 50 -15.05 2.37 -13.00
CA GLU A 50 -16.47 2.09 -13.23
C GLU A 50 -16.78 0.60 -13.01
N ASP A 51 -17.66 0.30 -12.03
CA ASP A 51 -18.01 -1.07 -11.61
C ASP A 51 -18.63 -1.95 -12.71
N ASP A 52 -19.23 -1.35 -13.74
CA ASP A 52 -19.87 -2.05 -14.85
C ASP A 52 -18.93 -2.29 -16.05
N HIS A 53 -17.67 -1.85 -15.94
CA HIS A 53 -16.64 -2.11 -16.95
C HIS A 53 -15.78 -3.32 -16.53
N PRO A 54 -15.69 -4.37 -17.36
CA PRO A 54 -14.69 -5.41 -17.18
C PRO A 54 -13.31 -4.76 -17.27
N SER A 55 -12.58 -4.74 -16.17
CA SER A 55 -11.21 -4.22 -16.09
C SER A 55 -10.34 -5.27 -15.41
N THR A 56 -9.03 -5.19 -15.62
CA THR A 56 -8.09 -6.14 -14.99
C THR A 56 -8.11 -6.02 -13.48
N CYS A 57 -8.43 -4.83 -12.99
CA CYS A 57 -8.62 -4.50 -11.59
C CYS A 57 -9.81 -5.23 -10.99
N ASN A 58 -10.91 -5.36 -11.75
CA ASN A 58 -12.13 -6.02 -11.29
C ASN A 58 -12.02 -7.57 -11.28
N GLU A 59 -11.07 -8.16 -12.00
CA GLU A 59 -10.80 -9.61 -11.91
C GLU A 59 -10.10 -10.02 -10.59
N CYS A 60 -9.58 -9.01 -9.88
CA CYS A 60 -8.91 -9.11 -8.60
C CYS A 60 -9.79 -8.74 -7.40
N HIS A 61 -11.12 -8.61 -7.54
CA HIS A 61 -12.04 -8.28 -6.42
C HIS A 61 -11.98 -9.23 -5.19
N LEU A 62 -11.23 -10.35 -5.25
CA LEU A 62 -10.93 -11.24 -4.11
C LEU A 62 -9.50 -11.08 -3.52
N SER A 63 -8.58 -10.40 -4.22
CA SER A 63 -7.40 -9.77 -3.59
C SER A 63 -7.71 -8.35 -3.09
N GLY A 64 -8.94 -7.87 -3.37
CA GLY A 64 -9.61 -6.83 -2.63
C GLY A 64 -9.09 -5.41 -2.84
N ILE A 65 -8.57 -5.18 -4.04
CA ILE A 65 -8.21 -3.86 -4.55
C ILE A 65 -9.46 -3.27 -5.21
N GLU A 66 -10.29 -2.55 -4.46
CA GLU A 66 -11.41 -1.78 -5.02
C GLU A 66 -10.90 -0.41 -5.48
N LEU A 67 -10.49 -0.28 -6.74
CA LEU A 67 -9.97 0.99 -7.25
C LEU A 67 -10.99 2.14 -7.17
N ALA A 68 -12.28 1.83 -7.30
CA ALA A 68 -13.37 2.80 -7.21
C ALA A 68 -13.37 3.60 -5.89
N ARG A 69 -12.78 3.09 -4.82
CA ARG A 69 -12.65 3.81 -3.54
C ARG A 69 -11.77 5.05 -3.63
N TYR A 70 -10.79 5.04 -4.54
CA TYR A 70 -9.86 6.15 -4.71
C TYR A 70 -10.44 7.19 -5.66
N ALA A 71 -11.47 6.83 -6.43
CA ALA A 71 -12.18 7.76 -7.29
C ALA A 71 -12.86 8.82 -6.42
N GLN A 72 -12.41 10.06 -6.59
CA GLN A 72 -12.94 11.23 -5.91
C GLN A 72 -13.84 12.03 -6.85
N VAL A 73 -14.26 13.22 -6.41
CA VAL A 73 -15.15 14.09 -7.17
C VAL A 73 -14.57 14.48 -8.53
N ASP A 74 -13.25 14.65 -8.58
CA ASP A 74 -12.50 14.99 -9.80
C ASP A 74 -11.16 14.23 -9.87
N GLU A 75 -10.48 14.36 -11.01
CA GLU A 75 -9.23 13.67 -11.32
C GLU A 75 -8.06 14.12 -10.44
N CYS A 76 -8.00 15.42 -10.11
CA CYS A 76 -6.94 15.97 -9.27
C CYS A 76 -7.05 15.44 -7.83
N GLN A 77 -8.27 15.44 -7.29
CA GLN A 77 -8.56 14.89 -5.98
C GLN A 77 -8.33 13.36 -5.94
N THR A 78 -8.68 12.65 -7.02
CA THR A 78 -8.43 11.21 -7.15
C THR A 78 -6.94 10.92 -7.06
N MET A 79 -6.11 11.60 -7.86
CA MET A 79 -4.65 11.44 -7.80
C MET A 79 -4.10 11.79 -6.41
N ALA A 80 -4.55 12.90 -5.82
CA ALA A 80 -4.12 13.31 -4.49
C ALA A 80 -4.44 12.24 -3.43
N CYS A 81 -5.61 11.61 -3.51
CA CYS A 81 -5.99 10.53 -2.60
C CYS A 81 -5.13 9.28 -2.83
N MET A 82 -4.88 8.90 -4.09
CA MET A 82 -4.02 7.76 -4.43
C MET A 82 -2.58 7.95 -3.95
N VAL A 83 -2.06 9.18 -3.95
CA VAL A 83 -0.75 9.53 -3.39
C VAL A 83 -0.77 9.48 -1.86
N GLU A 84 -1.80 10.01 -1.21
CA GLU A 84 -1.96 9.98 0.25
C GLU A 84 -2.02 8.54 0.78
N GLU A 85 -2.77 7.68 0.11
CA GLU A 85 -2.91 6.26 0.46
C GLU A 85 -1.69 5.42 0.05
N GLY A 86 -0.66 6.04 -0.54
CA GLY A 86 0.62 5.40 -0.88
C GLY A 86 0.54 4.39 -2.02
N ILE A 87 -0.54 4.41 -2.82
CA ILE A 87 -0.70 3.51 -3.97
C ILE A 87 -0.12 4.10 -5.26
N VAL A 88 0.11 5.42 -5.27
CA VAL A 88 0.86 6.14 -6.31
C VAL A 88 2.06 6.84 -5.67
N ASP A 89 3.22 6.70 -6.31
CA ASP A 89 4.44 7.43 -5.97
C ASP A 89 4.78 8.40 -7.13
N LEU A 90 4.63 9.71 -6.90
CA LEU A 90 5.00 10.72 -7.89
C LEU A 90 6.51 10.94 -8.01
N HIS A 91 7.30 10.50 -7.02
CA HIS A 91 8.76 10.54 -7.07
C HIS A 91 9.31 9.41 -7.95
N ASP A 92 8.72 8.21 -7.82
CA ASP A 92 9.01 7.01 -8.62
C ASP A 92 7.74 6.46 -9.31
N PRO A 93 7.28 7.08 -10.41
CA PRO A 93 6.04 6.67 -11.10
C PRO A 93 6.00 5.19 -11.44
N GLU A 94 7.10 4.65 -11.94
CA GLU A 94 7.24 3.26 -12.34
C GLU A 94 7.17 2.28 -11.15
N GLY A 95 7.53 2.72 -9.95
CA GLY A 95 7.44 1.96 -8.71
C GLY A 95 6.08 2.04 -8.01
N SER A 96 5.09 2.70 -8.61
CA SER A 96 3.75 2.85 -8.00
C SER A 96 3.04 1.51 -7.85
N VAL A 97 2.52 1.23 -6.64
CA VAL A 97 1.84 -0.03 -6.30
C VAL A 97 0.65 -0.34 -7.22
N VAL A 98 -0.07 0.69 -7.66
CA VAL A 98 -1.22 0.52 -8.57
C VAL A 98 -0.82 -0.09 -9.93
N LEU A 99 0.42 0.10 -10.39
CA LEU A 99 0.90 -0.49 -11.65
C LEU A 99 1.12 -1.99 -11.51
N ASP A 100 1.68 -2.43 -10.39
CA ASP A 100 1.83 -3.86 -10.08
C ASP A 100 0.47 -4.54 -9.99
N TRP A 101 -0.52 -3.86 -9.40
CA TRP A 101 -1.89 -4.37 -9.28
C TRP A 101 -2.54 -4.67 -10.63
N ILE A 102 -2.41 -3.77 -11.61
CA ILE A 102 -2.93 -3.98 -12.97
C ILE A 102 -2.29 -5.23 -13.60
N MET A 103 -0.99 -5.41 -13.40
CA MET A 103 -0.24 -6.52 -13.99
C MET A 103 -0.45 -7.87 -13.28
N ARG A 104 -1.12 -7.88 -12.12
CA ARG A 104 -1.51 -9.11 -11.40
C ARG A 104 -2.80 -9.74 -11.90
N GLY A 105 -3.59 -9.01 -12.70
CA GLY A 105 -4.78 -9.58 -13.33
C GLY A 105 -4.44 -10.88 -14.08
N THR A 106 -5.26 -11.91 -13.95
CA THR A 106 -5.10 -13.11 -14.78
C THR A 106 -5.83 -12.89 -16.10
N PRO A 107 -5.19 -13.10 -17.26
CA PRO A 107 -5.87 -13.02 -18.54
C PRO A 107 -6.72 -14.29 -18.75
N ASP A 108 -7.82 -14.41 -18.00
CA ASP A 108 -8.64 -15.62 -17.97
C ASP A 108 -9.92 -15.51 -18.82
N SER A 109 -10.21 -14.31 -19.34
CA SER A 109 -11.43 -14.01 -20.10
C SER A 109 -11.11 -13.48 -21.51
N GLU A 110 -12.09 -13.57 -22.41
CA GLU A 110 -11.97 -13.00 -23.76
C GLU A 110 -11.85 -11.46 -23.75
N LEU A 111 -12.24 -10.82 -22.64
CA LEU A 111 -12.26 -9.36 -22.50
C LEU A 111 -11.00 -8.84 -21.79
N ILE A 112 -10.43 -9.62 -20.88
CA ILE A 112 -9.25 -9.26 -20.10
C ILE A 112 -8.06 -10.06 -20.63
N THR A 113 -7.39 -9.50 -21.63
CA THR A 113 -6.20 -10.10 -22.25
C THR A 113 -4.92 -9.42 -21.76
N ALA A 114 -3.76 -10.04 -21.98
CA ALA A 114 -2.47 -9.41 -21.68
C ALA A 114 -2.28 -8.05 -22.40
N GLU A 115 -2.88 -7.86 -23.58
CA GLU A 115 -2.86 -6.58 -24.29
C GLU A 115 -3.71 -5.52 -23.58
N VAL A 116 -4.86 -5.91 -23.03
CA VAL A 116 -5.70 -5.02 -22.22
C VAL A 116 -4.96 -4.63 -20.94
N MET A 117 -4.38 -5.60 -20.23
CA MET A 117 -3.53 -5.34 -19.05
C MET A 117 -2.42 -4.34 -19.33
N GLN A 118 -1.66 -4.55 -20.40
CA GLN A 118 -0.61 -3.62 -20.78
C GLN A 118 -1.15 -2.23 -21.11
N SER A 119 -2.29 -2.15 -21.82
CA SER A 119 -2.92 -0.88 -22.15
C SER A 119 -3.43 -0.12 -20.91
N GLU A 120 -3.99 -0.82 -19.92
CA GLU A 120 -4.44 -0.23 -18.65
C GLU A 120 -3.24 0.25 -17.82
N HIS A 121 -2.18 -0.58 -17.73
CA HIS A 121 -0.92 -0.23 -17.07
C HIS A 121 -0.31 1.03 -17.69
N ASP A 122 -0.19 1.07 -19.02
CA ASP A 122 0.42 2.19 -19.72
C ASP A 122 -0.41 3.47 -19.59
N GLY A 123 -1.74 3.35 -19.57
CA GLY A 123 -2.64 4.47 -19.31
C GLY A 123 -2.46 5.04 -17.90
N MET A 124 -2.40 4.18 -16.89
CA MET A 124 -2.14 4.58 -15.50
C MET A 124 -0.76 5.25 -15.35
N LEU A 125 0.28 4.65 -15.92
CA LEU A 125 1.65 5.20 -15.87
C LEU A 125 1.76 6.55 -16.60
N GLU A 126 1.06 6.70 -17.74
CA GLU A 126 0.97 7.98 -18.45
C GLU A 126 0.37 9.07 -17.56
N TRP A 127 -0.71 8.76 -16.86
CA TRP A 127 -1.38 9.69 -15.95
C TRP A 127 -0.52 10.06 -14.74
N ILE A 128 0.13 9.08 -14.10
CA ILE A 128 1.06 9.32 -12.97
C ILE A 128 2.22 10.21 -13.42
N ARG A 129 2.83 9.94 -14.58
CA ARG A 129 3.93 10.75 -15.12
C ARG A 129 3.49 12.18 -15.47
N PHE A 130 2.25 12.36 -15.92
CA PHE A 130 1.67 13.68 -16.13
C PHE A 130 1.61 14.44 -14.80
N HIS A 131 1.03 13.85 -13.74
CA HIS A 131 0.97 14.51 -12.43
C HIS A 131 2.36 14.77 -11.84
N ARG A 132 3.30 13.84 -11.92
CA ARG A 132 4.71 14.11 -11.54
C ARG A 132 5.25 15.37 -12.20
N SER A 133 4.91 15.59 -13.47
CA SER A 133 5.48 16.66 -14.29
C SER A 133 4.66 17.94 -14.29
N CYS A 134 3.38 17.89 -13.90
CA CYS A 134 2.42 18.97 -14.12
C CYS A 134 1.51 19.29 -12.91
N ASN A 135 1.48 18.46 -11.86
CA ASN A 135 0.50 18.57 -10.76
C ASN A 135 0.45 19.97 -10.15
N ARG A 136 1.61 20.58 -9.88
CA ARG A 136 1.71 21.91 -9.24
C ARG A 136 1.05 23.05 -10.03
N TRP A 137 0.78 22.87 -11.32
CA TRP A 137 0.20 23.90 -12.18
C TRP A 137 -1.27 23.63 -12.54
N VAL A 138 -1.67 22.36 -12.56
CA VAL A 138 -2.99 21.93 -13.07
C VAL A 138 -3.96 21.52 -11.98
N CYS A 139 -3.45 21.19 -10.79
CA CYS A 139 -4.25 20.80 -9.64
C CYS A 139 -4.00 21.76 -8.47
N GLU A 140 -5.03 21.97 -7.65
CA GLU A 140 -4.89 22.61 -6.34
C GLU A 140 -4.43 21.61 -5.29
N ASP A 141 -3.94 22.13 -4.16
CA ASP A 141 -3.64 21.30 -3.00
C ASP A 141 -4.95 20.97 -2.24
N TYR A 142 -5.05 19.74 -1.74
CA TYR A 142 -6.19 19.28 -0.95
C TYR A 142 -5.76 19.05 0.50
N ASP A 143 -6.51 19.58 1.46
CA ASP A 143 -6.27 19.36 2.90
C ASP A 143 -6.67 17.94 3.36
N ASP A 144 -7.64 17.34 2.69
CA ASP A 144 -8.18 15.98 2.93
C ASP A 144 -8.56 15.37 1.56
N PRO A 145 -7.58 14.88 0.78
CA PRO A 145 -7.80 14.46 -0.59
C PRO A 145 -8.70 13.24 -0.68
N CYS A 146 -8.64 12.31 0.29
CA CYS A 146 -9.53 11.16 0.30
C CYS A 146 -10.92 11.45 0.88
N GLY A 147 -11.07 12.57 1.62
CA GLY A 147 -12.33 13.00 2.22
C GLY A 147 -12.93 11.99 3.21
N ALA A 148 -14.09 12.34 3.75
CA ALA A 148 -15.02 11.37 4.33
C ALA A 148 -15.88 10.66 3.26
N GLY A 149 -15.32 10.46 2.04
CA GLY A 149 -15.93 9.62 1.00
C GLY A 149 -16.24 8.23 1.57
N PRO A 150 -17.20 7.48 0.99
CA PRO A 150 -17.74 6.26 1.61
C PRO A 150 -16.56 5.40 2.06
N HIS A 151 -16.30 5.42 3.37
CA HIS A 151 -15.07 4.87 3.91
C HIS A 151 -14.96 3.44 3.40
N ALA A 152 -13.94 3.17 2.58
CA ALA A 152 -13.47 1.83 2.31
C ALA A 152 -13.42 1.13 3.68
N GLY A 153 -14.32 0.18 3.87
CA GLY A 153 -14.83 -0.17 5.18
C GLY A 153 -13.68 -0.42 6.15
N SER A 154 -13.57 0.37 7.23
CA SER A 154 -12.65 0.02 8.31
C SER A 154 -13.03 -1.38 8.78
N CYS A 155 -12.14 -2.33 8.55
CA CYS A 155 -12.44 -3.72 8.84
C CYS A 155 -12.65 -3.88 10.35
N GLU A 156 -13.85 -4.27 10.79
CA GLU A 156 -14.11 -4.50 12.21
C GLU A 156 -13.01 -5.41 12.76
N VAL A 157 -12.25 -4.90 13.74
CA VAL A 157 -11.19 -5.68 14.36
C VAL A 157 -11.85 -6.84 15.08
N PRO A 158 -11.57 -8.09 14.68
CA PRO A 158 -12.23 -9.24 15.26
C PRO A 158 -11.88 -9.31 16.75
N LYS A 159 -12.83 -9.79 17.56
CA LYS A 159 -12.59 -9.95 19.00
C LYS A 159 -11.41 -10.89 19.23
N SER A 160 -10.52 -10.53 20.15
CA SER A 160 -9.42 -11.37 20.61
C SER A 160 -9.96 -12.55 21.45
N GLY A 161 -10.53 -13.56 20.80
CA GLY A 161 -11.07 -14.76 21.45
C GLY A 161 -10.24 -15.99 21.13
N HIS A 162 -9.85 -16.75 22.17
CA HIS A 162 -9.14 -18.03 22.06
C HIS A 162 -10.03 -19.16 21.50
N ASP A 163 -11.35 -19.07 21.69
CA ASP A 163 -12.30 -20.17 21.44
C ASP A 163 -13.02 -20.11 20.08
N LEU A 164 -12.51 -19.32 19.13
CA LEU A 164 -13.06 -19.34 17.77
C LEU A 164 -12.55 -20.60 17.04
N PRO A 165 -13.38 -21.31 16.27
CA PRO A 165 -12.93 -22.48 15.50
C PRO A 165 -11.93 -22.06 14.40
N PRO A 166 -11.08 -22.99 13.92
CA PRO A 166 -10.23 -22.74 12.76
C PRO A 166 -11.10 -22.37 11.56
N ARG A 167 -10.60 -21.49 10.70
CA ARG A 167 -11.35 -21.11 9.50
C ARG A 167 -11.25 -22.17 8.42
N GLU A 168 -12.33 -22.28 7.65
CA GLU A 168 -12.34 -23.05 6.42
C GLU A 168 -11.76 -22.17 5.32
N PHE A 169 -10.62 -22.58 4.75
CA PHE A 169 -10.03 -22.00 3.54
C PHE A 169 -10.03 -23.10 2.48
N GLU A 170 -10.68 -22.86 1.36
CA GLU A 170 -10.68 -23.78 0.22
C GLU A 170 -9.44 -23.51 -0.63
N ASP A 171 -8.38 -24.29 -0.41
CA ASP A 171 -7.12 -24.16 -1.14
C ASP A 171 -7.29 -24.63 -2.60
N PRO A 172 -7.19 -23.73 -3.60
CA PRO A 172 -7.34 -24.07 -5.00
C PRO A 172 -6.15 -24.89 -5.55
N GLY A 173 -5.04 -24.99 -4.82
CA GLY A 173 -3.90 -25.79 -5.23
C GLY A 173 -2.87 -25.04 -6.08
N ASP A 174 -3.09 -23.79 -6.45
CA ASP A 174 -2.17 -22.97 -7.26
C ASP A 174 -1.32 -21.96 -6.46
N CYS A 175 -0.28 -21.43 -7.09
CA CYS A 175 0.62 -20.43 -6.50
C CYS A 175 0.42 -19.04 -7.09
N SER A 176 -0.83 -18.71 -7.45
CA SER A 176 -1.15 -17.34 -7.84
C SER A 176 -1.08 -16.40 -6.64
N ASP A 177 -0.73 -15.14 -6.89
CA ASP A 177 -0.78 -14.07 -5.88
C ASP A 177 -2.17 -14.03 -5.21
N LYS A 178 -3.23 -14.17 -6.02
CA LYS A 178 -4.62 -14.23 -5.54
C LYS A 178 -4.81 -15.30 -4.47
N THR A 179 -4.32 -16.51 -4.69
CA THR A 179 -4.45 -17.61 -3.72
C THR A 179 -3.70 -17.34 -2.42
N LEU A 180 -2.47 -16.83 -2.51
CA LEU A 180 -1.67 -16.52 -1.31
C LEU A 180 -2.26 -15.35 -0.52
N GLU A 181 -2.77 -14.34 -1.20
CA GLU A 181 -3.40 -13.17 -0.58
C GLU A 181 -4.73 -13.52 0.08
N THR A 182 -5.60 -14.29 -0.59
CA THR A 182 -6.84 -14.80 0.02
C THR A 182 -6.54 -15.70 1.22
N ALA A 183 -5.55 -16.61 1.10
CA ALA A 183 -5.15 -17.46 2.22
C ALA A 183 -4.66 -16.61 3.41
N PHE A 184 -3.86 -15.57 3.17
CA PHE A 184 -3.39 -14.69 4.24
C PHE A 184 -4.52 -13.91 4.90
N ASP A 185 -5.44 -13.36 4.11
CA ASP A 185 -6.59 -12.63 4.66
C ASP A 185 -7.43 -13.51 5.59
N GLU A 186 -7.81 -14.69 5.09
CA GLU A 186 -8.69 -15.60 5.82
C GLU A 186 -7.99 -16.24 7.01
N LEU A 187 -6.76 -16.73 6.85
CA LEU A 187 -6.10 -17.56 7.85
C LEU A 187 -5.20 -16.78 8.82
N VAL A 188 -4.75 -15.57 8.46
CA VAL A 188 -3.83 -14.78 9.29
C VAL A 188 -4.44 -13.44 9.69
N TYR A 189 -4.74 -12.58 8.71
CA TYR A 189 -5.18 -11.21 8.98
C TYR A 189 -6.54 -11.16 9.71
N SER A 190 -7.37 -12.17 9.52
CA SER A 190 -8.63 -12.35 10.24
C SER A 190 -8.48 -12.59 11.75
N TRP A 191 -7.26 -12.83 12.25
CA TRP A 191 -6.95 -12.97 13.68
C TRP A 191 -6.23 -11.74 14.28
N ARG A 192 -5.98 -10.69 13.49
CA ARG A 192 -5.17 -9.51 13.87
C ARG A 192 -5.55 -8.86 15.19
N GLY A 193 -6.81 -8.97 15.61
CA GLY A 193 -7.28 -8.48 16.91
C GLY A 193 -6.56 -9.09 18.12
N ARG A 194 -5.93 -10.27 17.98
CA ARG A 194 -5.08 -10.88 19.03
C ARG A 194 -3.71 -10.21 19.16
N CYS A 195 -3.23 -9.57 18.10
CA CYS A 195 -1.93 -8.90 18.01
C CYS A 195 -2.03 -7.40 18.32
N ASN A 196 -3.26 -6.86 18.32
CA ASN A 196 -3.59 -5.51 18.77
C ASN A 196 -3.28 -5.32 20.27
N PRO A 197 -2.80 -4.14 20.70
CA PRO A 197 -2.44 -2.95 19.90
C PRO A 197 -0.96 -2.84 19.54
N CYS A 198 -0.13 -3.80 19.95
CA CYS A 198 1.33 -3.65 19.91
C CYS A 198 1.94 -3.76 18.51
N HIS A 199 1.26 -4.41 17.55
CA HIS A 199 1.80 -4.62 16.20
C HIS A 199 1.15 -3.75 15.11
N TYR A 200 0.17 -2.92 15.48
CA TYR A 200 -0.55 -2.04 14.55
C TYR A 200 0.32 -0.83 14.22
N ASP A 201 0.41 -0.48 12.94
CA ASP A 201 1.17 0.69 12.44
C ASP A 201 0.62 2.04 12.95
N SER A 202 -0.69 2.15 13.12
CA SER A 202 -1.37 3.37 13.54
C SER A 202 -1.36 3.65 15.04
N PHE A 203 -0.70 2.82 15.85
CA PHE A 203 -0.81 2.97 17.29
C PHE A 203 -0.11 4.23 17.78
N VAL A 204 -0.90 5.16 18.34
CA VAL A 204 -0.41 6.40 18.94
C VAL A 204 -0.36 6.25 20.47
N GLY A 205 0.81 5.88 20.99
CA GLY A 205 1.09 5.69 22.43
C GLY A 205 2.49 5.11 22.61
N THR A 206 3.02 5.07 23.84
CA THR A 206 4.29 4.37 24.12
C THR A 206 4.04 2.86 24.02
N PRO A 207 4.55 2.15 23.00
CA PRO A 207 4.60 0.70 23.05
C PRO A 207 5.51 0.26 24.22
N ASP A 208 5.57 -1.03 24.53
CA ASP A 208 6.89 -1.56 24.90
C ASP A 208 7.78 -1.27 23.68
N ASP A 209 8.64 -0.24 23.76
CA ASP A 209 9.26 0.54 22.66
C ASP A 209 9.91 -0.30 21.52
N ASP A 210 10.00 -1.62 21.65
CA ASP A 210 10.64 -2.57 20.75
C ASP A 210 9.69 -3.47 19.94
N ALA A 211 8.36 -3.39 20.13
CA ALA A 211 7.42 -4.22 19.35
C ALA A 211 7.37 -3.80 17.87
N PRO A 212 7.65 -4.69 16.90
CA PRO A 212 7.65 -4.35 15.49
C PRO A 212 6.25 -4.02 15.00
N ARG A 213 6.12 -2.96 14.19
CA ARG A 213 4.86 -2.51 13.59
C ARG A 213 4.75 -3.07 12.19
N TRP A 214 4.02 -4.16 12.04
CA TRP A 214 3.89 -4.89 10.77
C TRP A 214 2.45 -5.13 10.35
N ILE A 215 1.47 -4.88 11.23
CA ILE A 215 0.04 -4.95 10.90
C ILE A 215 -0.39 -3.58 10.40
N ALA A 216 -0.69 -3.52 9.10
CA ALA A 216 -1.33 -2.36 8.52
C ALA A 216 -2.80 -2.33 8.93
N ILE A 217 -3.29 -1.17 9.34
CA ILE A 217 -4.71 -0.95 9.58
C ILE A 217 -5.36 -0.17 8.44
N GLY A 218 -6.68 -0.23 8.37
CA GLY A 218 -7.47 0.44 7.34
C GLY A 218 -8.51 -0.53 6.78
N ASP A 219 -8.70 -0.46 5.47
CA ASP A 219 -9.52 -1.40 4.71
C ASP A 219 -9.05 -2.85 4.91
N CYS A 220 -9.98 -3.80 4.91
CA CYS A 220 -9.67 -5.21 5.19
C CYS A 220 -8.59 -5.73 4.24
N ASN A 221 -8.81 -5.55 2.94
CA ASN A 221 -8.01 -6.22 1.92
C ASN A 221 -6.68 -5.52 1.71
N ALA A 222 -6.71 -4.18 1.62
CA ALA A 222 -5.49 -3.39 1.51
C ALA A 222 -4.61 -3.55 2.76
N GLY A 223 -5.22 -3.53 3.94
CA GLY A 223 -4.51 -3.77 5.21
C GLY A 223 -3.96 -5.20 5.31
N SER A 224 -4.72 -6.20 4.84
CA SER A 224 -4.28 -7.59 4.76
C SER A 224 -3.06 -7.75 3.85
N LEU A 225 -3.15 -7.26 2.62
CA LEU A 225 -2.06 -7.31 1.64
C LEU A 225 -0.81 -6.56 2.13
N ALA A 226 -0.98 -5.35 2.66
CA ALA A 226 0.13 -4.59 3.23
C ALA A 226 0.77 -5.34 4.41
N THR A 227 -0.03 -5.98 5.26
CA THR A 227 0.45 -6.81 6.37
C THR A 227 1.23 -8.03 5.87
N LEU A 228 0.74 -8.74 4.84
CA LEU A 228 1.46 -9.85 4.22
C LEU A 228 2.85 -9.41 3.71
N ARG A 229 2.90 -8.32 2.95
CA ARG A 229 4.15 -7.76 2.43
C ARG A 229 5.11 -7.34 3.54
N ASN A 230 4.60 -6.81 4.64
CA ASN A 230 5.41 -6.48 5.80
C ASN A 230 5.99 -7.76 6.42
N VAL A 231 5.17 -8.78 6.64
CA VAL A 231 5.59 -10.09 7.18
C VAL A 231 6.69 -10.74 6.33
N GLU A 232 6.55 -10.70 5.00
CA GLU A 232 7.55 -11.22 4.06
C GLU A 232 8.84 -10.40 4.11
N ARG A 233 8.74 -9.08 4.02
CA ARG A 233 9.88 -8.16 4.03
C ARG A 233 10.71 -8.26 5.31
N GLU A 234 10.05 -8.42 6.45
CA GLU A 234 10.71 -8.57 7.75
C GLU A 234 11.25 -9.99 7.99
N GLY A 235 11.02 -10.93 7.06
CA GLY A 235 11.54 -12.28 7.13
C GLY A 235 10.91 -13.12 8.25
N TYR A 236 9.61 -12.93 8.52
CA TYR A 236 8.91 -13.66 9.59
C TYR A 236 8.43 -15.05 9.18
N LEU A 237 8.60 -15.41 7.90
CA LEU A 237 8.25 -16.69 7.31
C LEU A 237 9.52 -17.49 6.99
N ASP A 238 9.52 -18.77 7.36
CA ASP A 238 10.60 -19.72 7.07
C ASP A 238 10.07 -20.76 6.07
N ALA A 239 10.50 -20.65 4.80
CA ALA A 239 10.06 -21.57 3.75
C ALA A 239 10.64 -22.98 3.93
N GLY A 240 11.83 -23.10 4.54
CA GLY A 240 12.49 -24.39 4.75
C GLY A 240 11.94 -25.15 5.94
N ASP A 241 11.42 -24.44 6.94
CA ASP A 241 10.76 -24.99 8.11
C ASP A 241 9.56 -24.11 8.53
N PRO A 242 8.37 -24.29 7.93
CA PRO A 242 7.18 -23.48 8.21
C PRO A 242 6.86 -23.32 9.70
N ALA A 243 7.04 -24.39 10.49
CA ALA A 243 6.78 -24.38 11.92
C ALA A 243 7.78 -23.52 12.72
N ASN A 244 8.93 -23.19 12.14
CA ASN A 244 9.96 -22.35 12.73
C ASN A 244 9.80 -20.85 12.39
N SER A 245 8.76 -20.48 11.64
CA SER A 245 8.45 -19.08 11.29
C SER A 245 8.21 -18.23 12.54
N LEU A 246 8.81 -17.04 12.61
CA LEU A 246 8.62 -16.12 13.74
C LEU A 246 7.17 -15.63 13.86
N LEU A 247 6.44 -15.55 12.74
CA LEU A 247 5.01 -15.26 12.73
C LEU A 247 4.20 -16.28 13.56
N LEU A 248 4.70 -17.51 13.68
CA LEU A 248 4.07 -18.60 14.44
C LEU A 248 4.66 -18.75 15.85
N LEU A 249 5.99 -18.65 15.99
CA LEU A 249 6.68 -18.91 17.24
C LEU A 249 6.58 -17.78 18.28
N LYS A 250 6.54 -16.52 17.85
CA LYS A 250 6.44 -15.37 18.77
C LYS A 250 5.09 -15.34 19.51
N PRO A 251 3.94 -15.53 18.85
CA PRO A 251 2.68 -15.56 19.58
C PRO A 251 2.44 -16.87 20.35
N LEU A 252 3.17 -17.95 20.06
CA LEU A 252 3.01 -19.24 20.75
C LEU A 252 3.61 -19.24 22.16
N ALA A 253 2.91 -19.86 23.11
CA ALA A 253 3.41 -20.05 24.45
C ALA A 253 4.75 -20.79 24.49
N VAL A 254 5.69 -20.29 25.29
CA VAL A 254 7.01 -20.93 25.47
C VAL A 254 6.87 -22.37 25.97
N SER A 255 5.85 -22.66 26.79
CA SER A 255 5.56 -24.03 27.25
C SER A 255 5.12 -24.99 26.14
N ALA A 256 4.68 -24.46 25.00
CA ALA A 256 4.25 -25.21 23.83
C ALA A 256 5.30 -25.20 22.69
N GLY A 257 6.51 -24.68 22.95
CA GLY A 257 7.60 -24.62 21.97
C GLY A 257 7.77 -23.26 21.29
N GLY A 258 7.02 -22.24 21.70
CA GLY A 258 7.21 -20.87 21.23
C GLY A 258 8.48 -20.21 21.77
N VAL A 259 8.73 -18.98 21.33
CA VAL A 259 9.87 -18.16 21.77
C VAL A 259 9.40 -17.00 22.66
N PRO A 260 10.26 -16.41 23.50
CA PRO A 260 9.85 -15.31 24.37
C PRO A 260 9.20 -14.15 23.59
N HIS A 261 8.03 -13.75 24.09
CA HIS A 261 7.23 -12.63 23.61
C HIS A 261 6.72 -11.80 24.78
N GLU A 262 7.09 -10.51 24.80
CA GLU A 262 6.84 -9.63 25.95
C GLU A 262 5.35 -9.30 26.12
N GLY A 263 4.57 -9.37 25.03
CA GLY A 263 3.13 -9.08 25.00
C GLY A 263 2.21 -10.21 25.47
N SER A 264 2.72 -11.21 26.19
CA SER A 264 2.04 -12.48 26.56
C SER A 264 1.69 -13.38 25.37
N ASP A 265 1.43 -14.65 25.67
CA ASP A 265 1.07 -15.67 24.69
C ASP A 265 -0.27 -15.34 24.00
N LYS A 266 -0.31 -15.49 22.67
CA LYS A 266 -1.52 -15.33 21.84
C LYS A 266 -2.06 -16.65 21.34
N PHE A 267 -1.19 -17.67 21.24
CA PHE A 267 -1.55 -19.07 21.05
C PHE A 267 -1.15 -19.84 22.30
N ILE A 268 -2.11 -20.53 22.91
CA ILE A 268 -1.88 -21.26 24.16
C ILE A 268 -1.06 -22.53 23.89
N ASP A 269 -1.34 -23.21 22.78
CA ASP A 269 -0.62 -24.37 22.29
C ASP A 269 -0.83 -24.55 20.78
N THR A 270 -0.32 -25.66 20.21
CA THR A 270 -0.44 -25.96 18.78
C THR A 270 -1.84 -26.44 18.35
N ASN A 271 -2.78 -26.59 19.28
CA ASN A 271 -4.18 -26.85 19.00
C ASN A 271 -5.03 -25.57 19.02
N ASP A 272 -4.45 -24.41 19.35
CA ASP A 272 -5.14 -23.11 19.20
C ASP A 272 -5.50 -22.91 17.72
N SER A 273 -6.76 -22.56 17.46
CA SER A 273 -7.25 -22.38 16.09
C SER A 273 -6.46 -21.36 15.30
N ALA A 274 -6.02 -20.27 15.94
CA ALA A 274 -5.23 -19.25 15.27
C ALA A 274 -3.82 -19.77 14.92
N TYR A 275 -3.24 -20.63 15.77
CA TYR A 275 -1.98 -21.31 15.44
C TYR A 275 -2.15 -22.21 14.21
N GLN A 276 -3.23 -22.99 14.16
CA GLN A 276 -3.50 -23.91 13.05
C GLN A 276 -3.74 -23.18 11.72
N ASP A 277 -4.49 -22.08 11.75
CA ASP A 277 -4.72 -21.26 10.57
C ASP A 277 -3.41 -20.60 10.09
N PHE A 278 -2.62 -20.02 11.01
CA PHE A 278 -1.32 -19.44 10.66
C PHE A 278 -0.39 -20.47 10.05
N LEU A 279 -0.25 -21.65 10.68
CA LEU A 279 0.59 -22.72 10.15
C LEU A 279 0.11 -23.16 8.76
N ARG A 280 -1.19 -23.31 8.54
CA ARG A 280 -1.75 -23.67 7.23
C ARG A 280 -1.38 -22.65 6.15
N PHE A 281 -1.48 -21.35 6.44
CA PHE A 281 -1.03 -20.31 5.51
C PHE A 281 0.47 -20.43 5.22
N ILE A 282 1.31 -20.56 6.26
CA ILE A 282 2.77 -20.61 6.11
C ILE A 282 3.19 -21.84 5.29
N GLU A 283 2.60 -23.00 5.54
CA GLU A 283 2.84 -24.22 4.76
C GLU A 283 2.49 -24.03 3.28
N ARG A 284 1.36 -23.36 3.00
CA ARG A 284 0.96 -23.05 1.62
C ARG A 284 1.93 -22.09 0.94
N TRP A 285 2.26 -21.01 1.62
CA TRP A 285 3.21 -19.99 1.13
C TRP A 285 4.58 -20.63 0.84
N ALA A 286 5.08 -21.46 1.76
CA ALA A 286 6.35 -22.17 1.62
C ALA A 286 6.35 -23.12 0.41
N ALA A 287 5.27 -23.89 0.22
CA ALA A 287 5.13 -24.77 -0.94
C ALA A 287 5.19 -24.02 -2.28
N CYS A 288 4.78 -22.75 -2.31
CA CYS A 288 4.88 -21.90 -3.50
C CYS A 288 6.28 -21.34 -3.76
N GLN A 289 7.08 -21.12 -2.71
CA GLN A 289 8.47 -20.68 -2.87
C GLN A 289 9.34 -21.74 -3.56
N ASP A 290 9.09 -23.03 -3.27
CA ASP A 290 9.81 -24.15 -3.87
C ASP A 290 9.56 -24.30 -5.38
N THR A 291 8.45 -23.75 -5.89
CA THR A 291 8.09 -23.82 -7.32
C THR A 291 8.69 -22.69 -8.17
N ALA A 292 9.24 -21.67 -7.54
CA ALA A 292 9.87 -20.53 -8.19
C ALA A 292 11.39 -20.70 -8.42
N GLY A 293 11.98 -21.81 -7.95
CA GLY A 293 13.41 -22.15 -8.01
C GLY A 293 13.84 -23.00 -9.19
#